data_AF-A0A9W6TV12-F1
#
_entry.id   AF-A0A9W6TV12-F1
#
_cell.length_a   1.000
_cell.length_b   1.000
_cell.length_c   1.000
_cell.angle_alpha   90.00
_cell.angle_beta   90.00
_cell.angle_gamma   90.00
#
_symmetry.space_group_name_H-M   'P 1'
#
loop_
_entity.id
_entity.type
_entity.pdbx_description
1 polymer ?
#
loop_
_entity_poly.entity_id
_entity_poly.type
_entity_poly.pdbx_seq_one_letter_code
_entity_poly.pdbx_strand_id
1 'polypeptide(L)'
;MGYPISHVIPAVALFNCQDVESIDHDKVQPFTQPEPITISEKSGVKFEPVVFINDGCASYPAVNAAGEITGGLKGTKGASDCTDPPFGTQTYGRASWHNDKYAIMFAWYFPKGKTTEWAGISC
;
A
#
# COMPACT_ATOMS: atom_id res chain seq x y z
N MET A 1 41.28 -29.05 -24.55
CA MET A 1 39.95 -29.67 -24.34
C MET A 1 39.25 -28.80 -23.29
N GLY A 2 38.74 -27.62 -23.61
CA GLY A 2 37.56 -27.38 -24.43
C GLY A 2 36.40 -27.10 -23.47
N TYR A 3 36.21 -25.83 -23.06
CA TYR A 3 35.07 -25.41 -22.24
C TYR A 3 33.81 -25.35 -23.14
N PRO A 4 32.72 -26.07 -22.83
CA PRO A 4 31.45 -25.82 -23.51
C PRO A 4 30.81 -24.54 -22.95
N ILE A 5 30.54 -23.62 -23.87
CA ILE A 5 29.85 -22.35 -23.65
C ILE A 5 28.36 -22.64 -23.47
N SER A 6 27.94 -22.95 -22.24
CA SER A 6 26.50 -22.99 -21.90
C SER A 6 26.01 -21.56 -21.76
N HIS A 7 25.13 -21.15 -22.66
CA HIS A 7 24.54 -19.81 -22.71
C HIS A 7 23.72 -19.56 -21.43
N VAL A 8 24.27 -18.79 -20.49
CA VAL A 8 23.48 -18.19 -19.42
C VAL A 8 22.72 -17.03 -20.07
N ILE A 9 21.44 -17.24 -20.37
CA ILE A 9 20.54 -16.14 -20.71
C ILE A 9 20.31 -15.38 -19.40
N PRO A 10 20.77 -14.13 -19.24
CA PRO A 10 20.30 -13.34 -18.12
C PRO A 10 18.84 -13.03 -18.43
N ALA A 11 17.92 -13.67 -17.72
CA ALA A 11 16.54 -13.23 -17.71
C ALA A 11 16.53 -11.83 -17.09
N VAL A 12 16.62 -10.81 -17.93
CA VAL A 12 16.20 -9.46 -17.57
C VAL A 12 14.71 -9.60 -17.28
N ALA A 13 14.36 -9.67 -16.00
CA ALA A 13 12.97 -9.51 -15.58
C ALA A 13 12.59 -8.07 -15.93
N LEU A 14 12.04 -7.89 -17.13
CA LEU A 14 11.29 -6.68 -17.47
C LEU A 14 10.11 -6.67 -16.50
N PHE A 15 10.17 -5.76 -15.53
CA PHE A 15 9.02 -5.40 -14.70
C PHE A 15 8.01 -4.72 -15.63
N ASN A 16 7.22 -5.51 -16.36
CA ASN A 16 6.07 -4.99 -17.07
C ASN A 16 5.06 -4.59 -16.00
N CYS A 17 4.79 -3.28 -15.89
CA CYS A 17 3.55 -2.79 -15.30
C CYS A 17 2.41 -3.49 -16.05
N GLN A 18 1.77 -4.49 -15.43
CA GLN A 18 0.49 -4.97 -15.93
C GLN A 18 -0.48 -3.80 -15.81
N ASP A 19 -1.39 -3.62 -16.79
CA ASP A 19 -2.48 -2.65 -16.66
C ASP A 19 -3.23 -2.94 -15.35
N VAL A 20 -2.96 -2.15 -14.32
CA VAL A 20 -3.65 -2.25 -13.04
C VAL A 20 -4.92 -1.44 -13.17
N GLU A 21 -6.07 -2.10 -13.01
CA GLU A 21 -7.35 -1.42 -13.05
C GLU A 21 -7.43 -0.40 -11.91
N SER A 22 -7.66 0.86 -12.28
CA SER A 22 -7.86 1.95 -11.35
C SER A 22 -9.35 2.20 -11.16
N ILE A 23 -9.79 2.16 -9.91
CA ILE A 23 -11.19 2.37 -9.52
C ILE A 23 -11.34 3.60 -8.62
N ASP A 24 -12.57 4.08 -8.46
CA ASP A 24 -12.85 5.23 -7.58
C ASP A 24 -12.36 4.96 -6.15
N HIS A 25 -11.85 6.01 -5.50
CA HIS A 25 -11.21 5.90 -4.18
C HIS A 25 -12.16 5.35 -3.10
N ASP A 26 -13.46 5.51 -3.29
CA ASP A 26 -14.53 5.08 -2.41
C ASP A 26 -15.10 3.69 -2.77
N LYS A 27 -14.54 3.01 -3.77
CA LYS A 27 -14.94 1.65 -4.19
C LYS A 27 -13.95 0.56 -3.79
N VAL A 28 -12.73 0.92 -3.38
CA VAL A 28 -11.72 -0.05 -2.97
C VAL A 28 -12.14 -0.72 -1.66
N GLN A 29 -12.24 -2.05 -1.66
CA GLN A 29 -12.54 -2.83 -0.46
C GLN A 29 -11.28 -3.05 0.37
N PRO A 30 -11.29 -2.77 1.69
CA PRO A 30 -10.17 -3.07 2.57
C PRO A 30 -10.06 -4.57 2.84
N PHE A 31 -8.89 -4.99 3.31
CA PHE A 31 -8.67 -6.34 3.79
C PHE A 31 -9.08 -6.46 5.25
N THR A 32 -9.85 -7.50 5.57
CA THR A 32 -10.07 -7.89 6.97
C THR A 32 -8.73 -8.28 7.60
N GLN A 33 -8.42 -7.73 8.76
CA GLN A 33 -7.24 -8.11 9.52
C GLN A 33 -7.32 -9.60 9.92
N PRO A 34 -6.41 -10.46 9.45
CA PRO A 34 -6.45 -11.87 9.79
C PRO A 34 -5.98 -12.10 11.23
N GLU A 35 -6.40 -13.22 11.82
CA GLU A 35 -5.90 -13.67 13.12
C GLU A 35 -4.38 -13.92 13.04
N PRO A 36 -3.56 -13.29 13.92
CA PRO A 36 -2.11 -13.36 13.81
C PRO A 36 -1.58 -14.70 14.36
N ILE A 37 -0.84 -15.44 13.53
CA ILE A 37 -0.31 -16.78 13.86
C ILE A 37 1.19 -16.69 14.17
N THR A 38 1.96 -16.07 13.27
CA THR A 38 3.42 -15.98 13.36
C THR A 38 3.85 -14.91 14.37
N ILE A 39 5.11 -14.99 14.83
CA ILE A 39 5.68 -13.95 15.71
C ILE A 39 5.62 -12.59 15.02
N SER A 40 5.95 -12.54 13.73
CA SER A 40 5.92 -11.31 12.94
C SER A 40 4.53 -10.70 12.84
N GLU A 41 3.50 -11.51 12.58
CA GLU A 41 2.10 -11.05 12.54
C GLU A 41 1.64 -10.55 13.92
N LYS A 42 1.91 -11.33 14.97
CA LYS A 42 1.57 -10.95 16.36
C LYS A 42 2.24 -9.64 16.76
N SER A 43 3.50 -9.45 16.38
CA SER A 43 4.20 -8.18 16.58
C SER A 43 3.58 -7.06 15.76
N GLY A 44 3.19 -7.31 14.51
CA GLY A 44 2.50 -6.32 13.66
C GLY A 44 1.22 -5.82 14.31
N VAL A 45 0.36 -6.70 14.81
CA VAL A 45 -0.88 -6.33 15.51
C VAL A 45 -0.59 -5.66 16.86
N LYS A 46 0.34 -6.19 17.64
CA LYS A 46 0.67 -5.67 18.98
C LYS A 46 1.22 -4.23 18.95
N PHE A 47 2.00 -3.90 17.93
CA PHE A 47 2.68 -2.61 17.81
C PHE A 47 2.03 -1.68 16.78
N GLU A 48 0.80 -1.99 16.33
CA GLU A 48 0.06 -1.10 15.46
C GLU A 48 -0.16 0.26 16.16
N PRO A 49 0.25 1.37 15.54
CA PRO A 49 0.17 2.67 16.18
C PRO A 49 -1.24 3.24 16.08
N VAL A 50 -1.63 4.00 17.10
CA VAL A 50 -2.83 4.83 17.04
C VAL A 50 -2.52 6.09 16.24
N VAL A 51 -3.20 6.28 15.11
CA VAL A 51 -3.04 7.47 14.28
C VAL A 51 -4.20 8.42 14.51
N PHE A 52 -3.88 9.65 14.91
CA PHE A 52 -4.84 10.75 15.00
C PHE A 52 -4.68 11.70 13.82
N ILE A 53 -5.71 11.80 12.99
CA ILE A 53 -5.73 12.68 11.82
C ILE A 53 -6.36 14.01 12.25
N ASN A 54 -5.53 15.04 12.42
CA ASN A 54 -5.99 16.35 12.85
C ASN A 54 -6.63 17.17 11.71
N ASP A 55 -6.09 17.05 10.49
CA ASP A 55 -6.57 17.76 9.31
C ASP A 55 -6.10 17.03 8.04
N GLY A 56 -6.96 16.98 7.02
CA GLY A 56 -6.76 16.22 5.78
C GLY A 56 -7.73 15.05 5.62
N CYS A 57 -7.42 14.16 4.69
CA CYS A 57 -8.23 12.95 4.46
C CYS A 57 -8.06 11.94 5.60
N ALA A 58 -9.11 11.15 5.83
CA ALA A 58 -8.99 9.86 6.51
C ALA A 58 -8.11 8.90 5.68
N SER A 59 -7.65 7.81 6.29
CA SER A 59 -6.96 6.75 5.56
C SER A 59 -7.96 5.90 4.77
N TYR A 60 -7.61 5.55 3.54
CA TYR A 60 -8.42 4.73 2.63
C TYR A 60 -7.63 3.48 2.21
N PRO A 61 -8.31 2.39 1.83
CA PRO A 61 -7.67 1.28 1.17
C PRO A 61 -7.12 1.70 -0.20
N ALA A 62 -5.85 1.40 -0.43
CA ALA A 62 -5.13 1.69 -1.67
C ALA A 62 -5.35 0.64 -2.76
N VAL A 63 -5.60 -0.60 -2.34
CA VAL A 63 -5.69 -1.79 -3.20
C VAL A 63 -6.66 -2.79 -2.57
N ASN A 64 -7.38 -3.54 -3.39
CA ASN A 64 -8.28 -4.62 -2.94
C ASN A 64 -7.75 -6.03 -3.31
N ALA A 65 -8.51 -7.07 -2.98
CA ALA A 65 -8.12 -8.47 -3.22
C ALA A 65 -8.05 -8.86 -4.71
N ALA A 66 -8.70 -8.12 -5.62
CA ALA A 66 -8.60 -8.32 -7.06
C ALA A 66 -7.34 -7.67 -7.66
N GLY A 67 -6.61 -6.88 -6.86
CA GLY A 67 -5.45 -6.11 -7.32
C GLY A 67 -5.83 -4.76 -7.95
N GLU A 68 -7.10 -4.37 -7.93
CA GLU A 68 -7.55 -3.05 -8.36
C GLU A 68 -7.04 -2.00 -7.37
N ILE A 69 -6.58 -0.85 -7.89
CA ILE A 69 -6.02 0.24 -7.09
C ILE A 69 -6.91 1.48 -7.11
N THR A 70 -6.80 2.28 -6.07
CA THR A 70 -7.46 3.60 -6.02
C THR A 70 -6.92 4.56 -7.08
N GLY A 71 -7.82 5.23 -7.78
CA GLY A 71 -7.51 6.38 -8.64
C GLY A 71 -7.17 7.65 -7.84
N GLY A 72 -7.37 7.62 -6.52
CA GLY A 72 -7.18 8.76 -5.64
C GLY A 72 -8.19 9.88 -5.90
N LEU A 73 -7.88 11.06 -5.37
CA LEU A 73 -8.64 12.28 -5.57
C LEU A 73 -7.71 13.39 -6.06
N LYS A 74 -8.28 14.29 -6.87
CA LYS A 74 -7.58 15.52 -7.23
C LYS A 74 -7.32 16.36 -5.99
N GLY A 75 -6.08 16.82 -5.80
CA GLY A 75 -5.60 17.68 -4.70
C GLY A 75 -6.23 19.08 -4.67
N THR A 76 -7.55 19.16 -4.55
CA THR A 76 -8.35 20.38 -4.50
C THR A 76 -9.39 20.28 -3.39
N LYS A 77 -9.96 21.42 -2.98
CA LYS A 77 -11.05 21.50 -2.00
C LYS A 77 -10.70 20.91 -0.61
N GLY A 78 -9.43 20.98 -0.19
CA GLY A 78 -9.00 20.48 1.11
C GLY A 78 -9.36 19.01 1.32
N ALA A 79 -9.94 18.67 2.49
CA ALA A 79 -10.33 17.32 2.88
C ALA A 79 -11.71 16.86 2.36
N SER A 80 -12.42 17.67 1.58
CA SER A 80 -13.73 17.25 1.04
C SER A 80 -13.63 15.93 0.27
N ASP A 81 -14.70 15.13 0.31
CA ASP A 81 -14.81 13.84 -0.38
C ASP A 81 -13.85 12.74 0.11
N CYS A 82 -13.10 12.97 1.20
CA CYS A 82 -12.17 11.98 1.76
C CYS A 82 -12.10 11.95 3.30
N THR A 83 -13.11 12.46 4.02
CA THR A 83 -13.13 12.40 5.50
C THR A 83 -13.78 11.13 6.04
N ASP A 84 -14.61 10.45 5.26
CA ASP A 84 -15.42 9.32 5.73
C ASP A 84 -15.37 8.15 4.72
N PRO A 85 -14.45 7.19 4.88
CA PRO A 85 -14.32 6.06 3.96
C PRO A 85 -15.49 5.09 4.13
N PRO A 86 -16.27 4.79 3.07
CA PRO A 86 -17.52 4.04 3.20
C PRO A 86 -17.32 2.58 3.64
N PHE A 87 -16.14 2.01 3.43
CA PHE A 87 -15.78 0.65 3.84
C PHE A 87 -14.84 0.61 5.05
N GLY A 88 -14.56 1.76 5.66
CA GLY A 88 -13.58 1.89 6.74
C GLY A 88 -12.16 2.15 6.26
N THR A 89 -11.23 2.19 7.21
CA THR A 89 -9.83 2.54 7.01
C THR A 89 -8.96 1.31 6.74
N GLN A 90 -7.72 1.52 6.28
CA GLN A 90 -6.72 0.46 6.11
C GLN A 90 -5.36 0.90 6.64
N THR A 91 -4.74 0.04 7.45
CA THR A 91 -3.31 0.10 7.81
C THR A 91 -2.57 -1.00 7.04
N TYR A 92 -1.38 -0.68 6.52
CA TYR A 92 -0.47 -1.64 5.89
C TYR A 92 0.76 -1.82 6.76
N GLY A 93 1.12 -3.07 7.08
CA GLY A 93 2.29 -3.40 7.89
C GLY A 93 3.31 -4.25 7.14
N ARG A 94 4.61 -3.94 7.28
CA ARG A 94 5.70 -4.79 6.81
C ARG A 94 6.83 -4.83 7.83
N ALA A 95 7.37 -6.01 8.11
CA ALA A 95 8.44 -6.17 9.08
C ALA A 95 9.65 -6.94 8.52
N SER A 96 10.85 -6.60 9.00
CA SER A 96 12.09 -7.31 8.69
C SER A 96 13.17 -7.01 9.73
N TRP A 97 14.14 -7.91 9.83
CA TRP A 97 15.41 -7.60 10.48
C TRP A 97 16.25 -6.65 9.61
N HIS A 98 16.86 -5.66 10.24
CA HIS A 98 17.82 -4.74 9.62
C HIS A 98 18.81 -4.24 10.68
N ASN A 99 20.12 -4.45 10.46
CA ASN A 99 21.19 -4.08 11.40
C ASN A 99 20.91 -4.53 12.85
N ASP A 100 20.64 -5.84 13.03
CA ASP A 100 20.32 -6.48 14.32
C ASP A 100 19.11 -5.90 15.07
N LYS A 101 18.24 -5.16 14.38
CA LYS A 101 16.98 -4.63 14.89
C LYS A 101 15.80 -5.18 14.12
N TYR A 102 14.72 -5.50 14.82
CA TYR A 102 13.46 -5.88 14.20
C TYR A 102 12.63 -4.63 13.89
N ALA A 103 12.55 -4.25 12.62
CA ALA A 103 11.83 -3.07 12.17
C ALA A 103 10.44 -3.45 11.68
N ILE A 104 9.44 -2.67 12.06
CA ILE A 104 8.07 -2.75 11.55
C ILE A 104 7.73 -1.39 10.96
N MET A 105 7.40 -1.36 9.68
CA MET A 105 6.89 -0.20 8.97
C MET A 105 5.38 -0.29 8.91
N PHE A 106 4.70 0.77 9.34
CA PHE A 106 3.28 0.96 9.13
C PHE A 106 3.07 2.08 8.11
N ALA A 107 2.14 1.89 7.20
CA ALA A 107 1.81 2.84 6.15
C ALA A 107 0.29 3.00 6.03
N TRP A 108 -0.12 4.20 5.67
CA TRP A 108 -1.50 4.57 5.38
C TRP A 108 -1.55 5.27 4.03
N TYR A 109 -2.63 5.06 3.31
CA TYR A 109 -2.90 5.77 2.08
C TYR A 109 -3.96 6.85 2.30
N PHE A 110 -3.73 8.03 1.72
CA PHE A 110 -4.64 9.15 1.75
C PHE A 110 -5.00 9.51 0.29
N PRO A 111 -6.28 9.57 -0.09
CA PRO A 111 -6.69 9.81 -1.48
C PRO A 111 -6.11 11.07 -2.11
N LYS A 112 -5.77 12.09 -1.31
CA LYS A 112 -5.10 13.31 -1.74
C LYS A 112 -4.29 13.94 -0.61
N GLY A 113 -3.25 14.67 -0.99
CA GLY A 113 -2.45 15.50 -0.08
C GLY A 113 -2.99 16.92 0.06
N LYS A 114 -2.38 17.70 0.98
CA LYS A 114 -2.67 19.14 1.14
C LYS A 114 -2.08 20.00 0.01
N THR A 115 -1.07 19.49 -0.69
CA THR A 115 -0.47 20.12 -1.87
C THR A 115 -1.21 19.67 -3.13
N THR A 116 -1.21 20.51 -4.17
CA THR A 116 -1.89 20.27 -5.46
C THR A 116 -1.27 19.14 -6.30
N GLU A 117 -0.45 18.29 -5.69
CA GLU A 117 0.19 17.16 -6.36
C GLU A 117 -0.78 15.98 -6.44
N TRP A 118 -0.96 15.45 -7.65
CA TRP A 118 -1.80 14.27 -7.90
C TRP A 118 -1.08 13.03 -7.36
N ALA A 119 -1.66 12.41 -6.33
CA ALA A 119 -1.15 11.18 -5.70
C ALA A 119 -1.93 9.94 -6.13
N GLY A 120 -2.34 9.88 -7.40
CA GLY A 120 -2.88 8.64 -7.96
C GLY A 120 -1.80 7.56 -7.96
N ILE A 121 -2.17 6.35 -7.59
CA ILE A 121 -1.28 5.20 -7.73
C ILE A 121 -1.34 4.83 -9.22
N SER A 122 -0.29 5.12 -9.96
CA SER A 122 -0.13 4.64 -11.34
C SER A 122 1.03 3.66 -11.37
N CYS A 123 0.82 2.48 -11.95
CA CYS A 123 1.90 1.56 -12.25
C CYS A 123 2.59 1.94 -13.56
#